data_AF-A0A7X6BF28-F1
#
_entry.id   AF-A0A7X6BF28-F1
#
_cell.length_a   1.000
_cell.length_b   1.000
_cell.length_c   1.000
_cell.angle_alpha   90.00
_cell.angle_beta   90.00
_cell.angle_gamma   90.00
#
_symmetry.space_group_name_H-M   'P 1'
#
loop_
_entity.id
_entity.type
_entity.pdbx_description
1 polymer ?
#
loop_
_entity_poly.entity_id
_entity_poly.type
_entity_poly.pdbx_seq_one_letter_code
_entity_poly.pdbx_strand_id
1 'polypeptide(L)' 'MQSAALSDVAAALDATPMQVALAWLLQRSPNILLIPGTSSVAHLHENLAAASLELPADAVTRLDAIDG' A
#
# COMPACT_ATOMS: atom_id res chain seq x y z
N MET A 1 -11.91 -2.98 -10.30
CA MET A 1 -11.14 -1.76 -10.64
C MET A 1 -10.12 -1.42 -9.54
N GLN A 2 -10.52 -1.33 -8.28
CA GLN A 2 -9.63 -1.12 -7.11
C GLN A 2 -8.42 -2.06 -7.06
N SER A 3 -8.62 -3.37 -7.26
CA SER A 3 -7.52 -4.34 -7.29
C SER A 3 -6.55 -4.17 -8.47
N ALA A 4 -7.01 -3.68 -9.62
CA ALA A 4 -6.16 -3.51 -10.80
C ALA A 4 -5.20 -2.33 -10.63
N ALA A 5 -5.68 -1.18 -10.14
CA ALA A 5 -4.83 -0.03 -9.87
C ALA A 5 -3.76 -0.32 -8.80
N LEU A 6 -4.11 -1.05 -7.73
CA LEU A 6 -3.14 -1.52 -6.74
C LEU A 6 -2.09 -2.45 -7.35
N SER A 7 -2.51 -3.36 -8.25
CA SER A 7 -1.60 -4.31 -8.90
C SER A 7 -0.65 -3.63 -9.89
N ASP A 8 -1.14 -2.65 -10.65
CA ASP A 8 -0.33 -1.88 -11.59
C ASP A 8 0.72 -1.04 -10.88
N VAL A 9 0.34 -0.35 -9.79
CA VAL A 9 1.29 0.43 -8.97
C VAL A 9 2.30 -0.49 -8.31
N ALA A 10 1.85 -1.64 -7.78
CA ALA A 10 2.73 -2.64 -7.18
C ALA A 10 3.77 -3.16 -8.18
N ALA A 11 3.35 -3.49 -9.40
CA ALA A 11 4.25 -3.90 -10.47
C ALA A 11 5.26 -2.81 -10.85
N ALA A 12 4.85 -1.53 -10.88
CA ALA A 12 5.73 -0.41 -11.20
C ALA A 12 6.78 -0.15 -10.11
N LEU A 13 6.47 -0.49 -8.85
CA LEU A 13 7.32 -0.24 -7.68
C LEU A 13 8.07 -1.49 -7.19
N ASP A 14 7.99 -2.61 -7.92
CA ASP A 14 8.51 -3.92 -7.48
C ASP A 14 8.07 -4.30 -6.05
N ALA A 15 6.79 -4.03 -5.76
CA ALA A 15 6.17 -4.25 -4.46
C ALA A 15 4.99 -5.23 -4.58
N THR A 16 4.49 -5.72 -3.46
CA THR A 16 3.22 -6.47 -3.44
C THR A 16 2.02 -5.53 -3.42
N PRO A 17 0.86 -5.94 -3.97
CA PRO A 17 -0.36 -5.13 -3.86
C PRO A 17 -0.76 -4.81 -2.41
N MET A 18 -0.44 -5.70 -1.47
CA MET A 18 -0.66 -5.47 -0.04
C MET A 18 0.25 -4.37 0.51
N GLN A 19 1.53 -4.38 0.12
CA GLN A 19 2.47 -3.32 0.52
C GLN A 19 2.00 -1.95 0.02
N VAL A 20 1.57 -1.86 -1.25
CA VAL A 20 1.03 -0.62 -1.82
C VAL A 20 -0.22 -0.16 -1.08
N ALA A 21 -1.15 -1.07 -0.77
CA ALA A 21 -2.37 -0.72 -0.05
C ALA A 21 -2.09 -0.17 1.36
N LEU A 22 -1.21 -0.83 2.11
CA LEU A 22 -0.84 -0.39 3.45
C LEU A 22 -0.06 0.93 3.42
N ALA A 23 0.92 1.07 2.52
CA ALA A 23 1.69 2.30 2.34
C ALA A 23 0.79 3.50 1.97
N TRP A 24 -0.17 3.28 1.08
CA TRP A 24 -1.14 4.29 0.68
C TRP A 24 -2.00 4.75 1.86
N LEU A 25 -2.54 3.81 2.64
CA LEU A 25 -3.31 4.16 3.84
C LEU A 25 -2.49 4.95 4.87
N LEU A 26 -1.21 4.61 5.07
CA LEU A 26 -0.31 5.32 5.99
C LEU A 26 0.01 6.75 5.49
N GLN A 27 0.18 6.96 4.19
CA GLN A 27 0.48 8.29 3.63
C GLN A 27 -0.73 9.23 3.56
N ARG A 28 -1.96 8.70 3.54
CA ARG A 28 -3.19 9.51 3.44
C ARG A 28 -3.38 10.47 4.62
N SER A 29 -2.89 10.13 5.81
CA SER A 29 -2.97 11.01 6.96
C SER A 29 -2.00 10.59 8.06
N PRO A 30 -1.33 11.54 8.74
CA PRO A 30 -0.43 11.24 9.86
C PRO A 30 -1.15 10.62 11.07
N ASN A 31 -2.49 10.67 11.12
CA ASN A 31 -3.29 10.13 12.22
C ASN A 31 -3.82 8.70 11.96
N ILE A 32 -3.38 8.04 10.88
CA ILE A 32 -3.78 6.66 10.57
C ILE A 32 -2.78 5.69 11.22
N LEU A 33 -3.29 4.83 12.10
CA LEU A 33 -2.54 3.70 12.65
C LEU A 33 -3.12 2.39 12.09
N LEU A 34 -2.31 1.66 11.31
CA LEU A 34 -2.69 0.33 10.82
C LEU A 34 -2.35 -0.75 11.84
N ILE A 35 -3.29 -1.68 12.07
CA ILE A 35 -3.08 -2.88 12.89
C ILE A 35 -3.33 -4.12 12.02
N PRO A 36 -2.48 -4.41 11.02
CA PRO A 36 -2.70 -5.51 10.12
C PRO A 36 -2.43 -6.85 10.83
N GLY A 37 -3.46 -7.71 10.88
CA GLY A 37 -3.33 -9.06 11.40
C GLY A 37 -2.67 -10.00 10.39
N THR A 38 -1.83 -10.92 10.87
CA THR A 38 -1.29 -12.03 10.05
C THR A 38 -0.95 -13.23 10.92
N SER A 39 -1.14 -14.44 10.37
CA SER A 39 -0.68 -15.71 10.94
C SER A 39 0.61 -16.22 10.29
N SER A 40 1.15 -15.50 9.31
CA SER A 40 2.34 -15.86 8.53
C SER A 40 3.48 -14.86 8.76
N VAL A 41 4.68 -15.38 8.98
CA VAL A 41 5.92 -14.59 9.08
C VAL A 41 6.23 -13.86 7.76
N ALA A 42 5.90 -14.45 6.61
CA ALA A 42 6.12 -13.81 5.32
C ALA A 42 5.26 -12.53 5.19
N HIS A 43 3.97 -12.62 5.50
CA HIS A 43 3.08 -11.46 5.52
C HIS A 43 3.47 -10.46 6.62
N LEU A 44 4.05 -10.90 7.74
CA LEU A 44 4.58 -9.97 8.74
C LEU A 44 5.70 -9.12 8.14
N HIS A 45 6.63 -9.72 7.39
CA HIS A 45 7.69 -8.98 6.70
C HIS A 45 7.12 -8.02 5.64
N GLU A 46 6.10 -8.45 4.88
CA GLU A 46 5.43 -7.57 3.92
C GLU A 46 4.77 -6.37 4.61
N ASN A 47 4.06 -6.58 5.72
CA ASN A 47 3.43 -5.52 6.50
C ASN A 47 4.45 -4.49 7.02
N LEU A 48 5.61 -4.97 7.49
CA LEU A 48 6.68 -4.10 7.98
C LEU A 48 7.33 -3.32 6.84
N ALA A 49 7.59 -3.96 5.71
CA ALA A 49 8.17 -3.33 4.54
C ALA A 49 7.24 -2.25 3.94
N ALA A 50 5.93 -2.43 4.04
CA ALA A 50 4.95 -1.45 3.58
C ALA A 50 5.06 -0.09 4.29
N ALA A 51 5.42 -0.07 5.57
CA ALA A 51 5.60 1.16 6.33
C ALA A 51 6.79 2.00 5.86
N SER A 52 7.73 1.38 5.14
CA SER A 52 8.92 2.03 4.58
C SER A 52 8.78 2.33 3.08
N LEU A 53 7.65 1.95 2.46
CA LEU A 53 7.41 2.18 1.04
C LEU A 53 6.87 3.60 0.83
N GLU A 54 7.71 4.46 0.27
CA GLU A 54 7.30 5.79 -0.18
C GLU A 54 6.63 5.68 -1.54
N LEU A 55 5.40 6.21 -1.66
CA LEU A 55 4.66 6.16 -2.90
C LEU A 55 4.92 7.47 -3.66
N PRO A 56 5.32 7.39 -4.94
CA PRO A 56 5.41 8.57 -5.78
C PRO A 56 4.07 9.33 -5.84
N ALA A 57 4.12 10.66 -6.02
CA ALA A 57 2.93 11.50 -6.01
C ALA A 57 1.90 11.12 -7.10
N ASP A 58 2.36 10.64 -8.25
CA ASP A 58 1.51 10.13 -9.32
C ASP A 58 0.83 8.81 -8.93
N ALA A 59 1.55 7.92 -8.22
CA ALA A 59 0.97 6.71 -7.67
C ALA A 59 -0.10 7.03 -6.62
N VAL A 60 0.16 7.96 -5.70
CA VAL A 60 -0.83 8.42 -4.70
C VAL A 60 -2.07 9.00 -5.40
N THR A 61 -1.89 9.88 -6.38
CA THR A 61 -2.99 10.47 -7.15
C THR A 61 -3.85 9.40 -7.83
N ARG A 62 -3.21 8.37 -8.39
CA ARG A 62 -3.91 7.25 -9.05
C ARG A 62 -4.67 6.38 -8.05
N LEU A 63 -4.13 6.18 -6.86
CA LEU A 63 -4.76 5.38 -5.82
C LEU A 63 -5.91 6.13 -5.12
N ASP A 64 -5.80 7.44 -4.96
CA ASP A 64 -6.88 8.29 -4.41
C ASP A 64 -8.14 8.26 -5.28
N ALA A 65 -7.99 8.12 -6.60
CA ALA A 65 -9.11 7.97 -7.54
C ALA A 65 -9.89 6.64 -7.37
N ILE A 66 -9.41 5.71 -6.54
CA ILE A 66 -10.10 4.46 -6.24
C ILE A 66 -11.16 4.63 -5.14
N ASP A 67 -10.99 5.61 -4.24
CA ASP A 67 -11.87 5.86 -3.10
C ASP A 67 -13.03 6.82 -3.42
N GLY A 68 -13.19 7.18 -4.72
CA GLY A 68 -14.19 8.10 -5.25
C GLY A 68 -15.24 7.44 -6.14
#